data_AF-A0A318D294-F1
#
_entry.id   AF-A0A318D294-F1
#
_cell.length_a   1.000
_cell.length_b   1.000
_cell.length_c   1.000
_cell.angle_alpha   90.00
_cell.angle_beta   90.00
_cell.angle_gamma   90.00
#
_symmetry.space_group_name_H-M   'P 1'
#
loop_
_entity.id
_entity.type
_entity.pdbx_description
1 polymer ?
#
loop_
_entity_poly.entity_id
_entity_poly.type
_entity_poly.pdbx_seq_one_letter_code
_entity_poly.pdbx_strand_id
1 'polypeptide(L)'
;MIENKSQRIGWRAPTITIAGVLFAWVLCWYLLSSNPERGTFGDMFGAVNSLFSGLAFAGVIFAILLQKYELSLQRQELTLTRNELKGQKEQLELQTAVLEKQNFENTFFQLLRLHNEITGDIDLRVSGTPTAVGRDCFQVFYDRLKKDWGRMKPTSELLGKSPEHIETVYIHFYKAHQAEVGHYFRSLYNIIKLVDVSTGIDKRLYSNLVRAQLSSYELLLLFYNCLSSMGAEKFKPLIEKYALLKTLPEEYLMREEHASLYQSSAYR
;
A
#
# COMPACT_ATOMS: atom_id res chain seq x y z
N MET A 1 9.06 41.33 -0.84
CA MET A 1 8.94 42.78 -1.10
C MET A 1 9.82 43.22 -2.29
N ILE A 2 9.79 42.51 -3.42
CA ILE A 2 10.47 42.94 -4.65
C ILE A 2 9.55 42.60 -5.82
N GLU A 3 8.40 43.27 -5.92
CA GLU A 3 7.52 43.08 -7.07
C GLU A 3 6.58 44.27 -7.24
N ASN A 4 7.13 45.48 -7.42
CA ASN A 4 6.30 46.61 -7.85
C ASN A 4 7.07 47.74 -8.56
N LYS A 5 8.01 47.41 -9.44
CA LYS A 5 8.66 48.41 -10.30
C LYS A 5 8.62 48.12 -11.81
N SER A 6 8.20 46.92 -12.22
CA SER A 6 8.17 46.51 -13.63
C SER A 6 6.92 46.99 -14.41
N GLN A 7 5.78 47.20 -13.75
CA GLN A 7 4.52 47.50 -14.46
C GLN A 7 4.31 48.97 -14.87
N ARG A 8 5.12 49.93 -14.39
CA ARG A 8 4.96 51.37 -14.74
C ARG A 8 5.58 51.78 -16.08
N ILE A 9 6.30 50.89 -16.75
CA ILE A 9 6.96 51.16 -18.05
C ILE A 9 6.03 50.87 -19.24
N GLY A 10 4.96 50.08 -19.05
CA GLY A 10 4.16 49.53 -20.15
C GLY A 10 3.39 50.53 -21.02
N TRP A 11 3.01 51.70 -20.50
CA TRP A 11 2.11 52.63 -21.23
C TRP A 11 2.70 54.01 -21.52
N ARG A 12 3.80 54.42 -20.87
CA ARG A 12 4.35 55.78 -21.02
C ARG A 12 5.13 55.98 -22.33
N ALA A 13 5.93 54.99 -22.72
CA ALA A 13 6.67 55.03 -23.97
C ALA A 13 5.75 55.06 -25.21
N PRO A 14 4.70 54.22 -25.32
CA PRO A 14 3.80 54.29 -26.47
C PRO A 14 2.98 55.59 -26.49
N THR A 15 2.53 56.11 -25.35
CA THR A 15 1.75 57.37 -25.33
C THR A 15 2.58 58.58 -25.75
N ILE A 16 3.85 58.68 -25.31
CA ILE A 16 4.77 59.75 -25.74
C ILE A 16 5.05 59.65 -27.24
N THR A 17 5.23 58.43 -27.75
CA THR A 17 5.47 58.21 -29.19
C THR A 17 4.25 58.61 -30.02
N ILE A 18 3.04 58.21 -29.61
CA ILE A 18 1.78 58.58 -30.29
C ILE A 18 1.58 60.10 -30.24
N ALA A 19 1.78 60.73 -29.08
CA ALA A 19 1.66 62.18 -28.94
C ALA A 19 2.67 62.93 -29.82
N GLY A 20 3.90 62.44 -29.91
CA GLY A 20 4.94 62.99 -30.80
C GLY A 20 4.57 62.87 -32.28
N VAL A 21 4.02 61.72 -32.70
CA VAL A 21 3.56 61.50 -34.08
C VAL A 21 2.38 62.42 -34.42
N LEU A 22 1.39 62.55 -33.53
CA LEU A 22 0.24 63.44 -33.72
C LEU A 22 0.67 64.91 -33.78
N PHE A 23 1.60 65.32 -32.91
CA PHE A 23 2.15 66.68 -32.93
C PHE A 23 2.89 66.97 -34.23
N ALA A 24 3.75 66.06 -34.68
CA ALA A 24 4.45 66.18 -35.96
C ALA A 24 3.46 66.25 -37.14
N TRP A 25 2.37 65.48 -37.10
CA TRP A 25 1.33 65.50 -38.13
C TRP A 25 0.59 66.84 -38.19
N VAL A 26 0.18 67.39 -37.05
CA VAL A 26 -0.46 68.72 -36.95
C VAL A 26 0.49 69.84 -37.36
N LEU A 27 1.77 69.75 -36.97
CA LEU A 27 2.80 70.72 -37.34
C LEU A 27 3.05 70.73 -38.85
N CYS A 28 3.16 69.56 -39.48
CA CYS A 28 3.26 69.43 -40.93
C CYS A 28 2.03 70.01 -41.64
N TRP A 29 0.82 69.74 -41.14
CA TRP A 29 -0.41 70.33 -41.68
C TRP A 29 -0.38 71.87 -41.61
N TYR A 30 -0.01 72.43 -40.46
CA TYR A 30 0.07 73.88 -40.26
C TYR A 30 1.08 74.54 -41.21
N LEU A 31 2.30 73.99 -41.31
CA LEU A 31 3.41 74.55 -42.11
C LEU A 31 3.18 74.44 -43.62
N LEU A 32 2.55 73.36 -44.10
CA LEU A 32 2.30 73.15 -45.53
C LEU A 32 0.98 73.74 -46.01
N SER A 33 0.07 74.18 -45.12
CA SER A 33 -1.29 74.65 -45.44
C SER A 33 -1.40 75.85 -46.40
N SER A 34 -0.30 76.56 -46.69
CA SER A 34 -0.23 77.73 -47.58
C SER A 34 0.60 77.53 -48.87
N ASN A 35 1.30 76.40 -49.05
CA ASN A 35 2.24 76.22 -50.17
C ASN A 35 1.58 75.69 -51.47
N PRO A 36 1.89 76.19 -52.68
CA PRO A 36 1.33 75.65 -53.92
C PRO A 36 1.93 74.31 -54.37
N GLU A 37 3.16 74.00 -53.95
CA GLU A 37 3.94 72.81 -54.35
C GLU A 37 3.80 71.61 -53.38
N ARG A 38 2.68 71.51 -52.65
CA ARG A 38 2.45 70.42 -51.68
C ARG A 38 2.52 69.02 -52.28
N GLY A 39 2.18 68.88 -53.57
CA GLY A 39 2.20 67.60 -54.28
C GLY A 39 3.61 67.02 -54.42
N THR A 40 4.57 67.81 -54.91
CA THR A 40 5.96 67.38 -55.12
C THR A 40 6.68 67.07 -53.80
N PHE A 41 6.37 67.82 -52.73
CA PHE A 41 6.85 67.49 -51.39
C PHE A 41 6.25 66.15 -50.90
N GLY A 42 4.95 65.92 -51.13
CA GLY A 42 4.30 64.64 -50.83
C GLY A 42 4.92 63.45 -51.56
N ASP A 43 5.31 63.63 -52.83
CA ASP A 43 5.94 62.58 -53.64
C ASP A 43 7.30 62.14 -53.09
N MET A 44 8.10 63.06 -52.53
CA MET A 44 9.37 62.71 -51.85
C MET A 44 9.15 61.90 -50.56
N PHE A 45 8.07 62.21 -49.82
CA PHE A 45 7.67 61.41 -48.64
C PHE A 45 7.07 60.06 -49.02
N GLY A 46 6.55 59.90 -50.24
CA GLY A 46 6.05 58.62 -50.76
C GLY A 46 7.14 57.54 -50.76
N ALA A 47 8.32 57.84 -51.31
CA ALA A 47 9.45 56.91 -51.33
C ALA A 47 9.97 56.56 -49.93
N VAL A 48 10.02 57.55 -49.03
CA VAL A 48 10.41 57.36 -47.62
C VAL A 48 9.38 56.50 -46.88
N ASN A 49 8.08 56.73 -47.10
CA ASN A 49 7.00 55.94 -46.52
C ASN A 49 7.01 54.49 -47.00
N SER A 50 7.27 54.25 -48.28
CA SER A 50 7.46 52.90 -48.82
C SER A 50 8.65 52.18 -48.19
N LEU A 51 9.76 52.88 -47.95
CA LEU A 51 10.93 52.32 -47.25
C LEU A 51 10.62 51.96 -45.79
N PHE A 52 9.98 52.86 -45.03
CA PHE A 52 9.57 52.58 -43.65
C PHE A 52 8.54 51.45 -43.58
N SER A 53 7.62 51.36 -44.55
CA SER A 53 6.66 50.25 -44.63
C SER A 53 7.35 48.91 -44.88
N GLY A 54 8.35 48.88 -45.78
CA GLY A 54 9.16 47.68 -46.04
C GLY A 54 10.00 47.25 -44.83
N LEU A 55 10.61 48.20 -44.12
CA LEU A 55 11.36 47.93 -42.89
C LEU A 55 10.45 47.49 -41.74
N ALA A 56 9.27 48.09 -41.58
CA ALA A 56 8.28 47.66 -40.62
C ALA A 56 7.82 46.22 -40.91
N PHE A 57 7.56 45.90 -42.19
CA PHE A 57 7.20 44.55 -42.61
C PHE A 57 8.32 43.54 -42.35
N ALA A 58 9.58 43.90 -42.62
CA ALA A 58 10.74 43.07 -42.28
C ALA A 58 10.86 42.85 -40.76
N GLY A 59 10.60 43.88 -39.96
CA GLY A 59 10.55 43.79 -38.50
C GLY A 59 9.46 42.83 -38.00
N VAL A 60 8.27 42.86 -38.61
CA VAL A 60 7.18 41.92 -38.29
C VAL A 60 7.57 40.49 -38.67
N ILE A 61 8.16 40.26 -39.85
CA ILE A 61 8.65 38.93 -40.25
C ILE A 61 9.69 38.42 -39.24
N PHE A 62 10.66 39.26 -38.86
CA PHE A 62 11.67 38.91 -37.88
C PHE A 62 11.05 38.55 -36.52
N ALA A 63 10.05 39.31 -36.06
CA ALA A 63 9.32 38.99 -34.84
C ALA A 63 8.58 37.65 -34.93
N ILE A 64 7.93 37.34 -36.06
CA ILE A 64 7.27 36.04 -36.28
C ILE A 64 8.28 34.89 -36.25
N LEU A 65 9.47 35.07 -36.83
CA LEU A 65 10.52 34.06 -36.80
C LEU A 65 11.03 33.80 -35.37
N LEU A 66 11.22 34.86 -34.57
CA LEU A 66 11.57 34.73 -33.15
C LEU A 66 10.47 34.03 -32.35
N GLN A 67 9.20 34.40 -32.54
CA GLN A 67 8.06 33.76 -31.88
C GLN A 67 7.98 32.26 -32.23
N LYS A 68 8.23 31.89 -33.50
CA LYS A 68 8.27 30.49 -33.93
C LYS A 68 9.38 29.71 -33.23
N TYR A 69 10.56 30.33 -33.06
CA TYR A 69 11.67 29.73 -32.33
C TYR A 69 11.34 29.53 -30.85
N GLU A 70 10.77 30.54 -30.18
CA GLU A 70 10.34 30.45 -28.78
C GLU A 70 9.28 29.35 -28.58
N LEU A 71 8.28 29.27 -29.47
CA LEU A 71 7.28 28.19 -29.44
C LEU A 71 7.90 26.80 -29.60
N SER A 72 8.98 26.68 -30.38
CA SER A 72 9.69 25.41 -30.53
C SER A 72 10.40 24.99 -29.24
N LEU A 73 11.03 25.94 -28.55
CA LEU A 73 11.66 25.71 -27.25
C LEU A 73 10.62 25.35 -26.17
N GLN A 74 9.49 26.07 -26.12
CA GLN A 74 8.40 25.75 -25.19
C GLN A 74 7.83 24.34 -25.41
N ARG A 75 7.65 23.93 -26.66
CA ARG A 75 7.21 22.55 -26.98
C ARG A 75 8.22 21.52 -26.48
N GLN A 76 9.51 21.79 -26.68
CA GLN A 76 10.58 20.91 -26.19
C GLN A 76 10.57 20.81 -24.66
N GLU A 77 10.46 21.95 -23.95
CA GLU A 77 10.38 21.97 -22.49
C GLU A 77 9.15 21.21 -21.97
N LEU A 78 7.97 21.38 -22.59
CA LEU A 78 6.78 20.61 -22.24
C LEU A 78 6.98 19.10 -22.43
N THR A 79 7.68 18.69 -23.50
CA THR A 79 8.01 17.28 -23.72
C THR A 79 8.95 16.76 -22.63
N LEU A 80 9.99 17.52 -22.26
CA LEU A 80 10.91 17.14 -21.18
C LEU A 80 10.17 17.04 -19.84
N THR A 81 9.33 18.01 -19.49
CA THR A 81 8.52 18.01 -18.27
C THR A 81 7.56 16.82 -18.22
N ARG A 82 6.92 16.47 -19.34
CA ARG A 82 6.06 15.27 -19.41
C ARG A 82 6.84 13.98 -19.19
N ASN A 83 8.05 13.89 -19.73
CA ASN A 83 8.91 12.72 -19.53
C ASN A 83 9.37 12.61 -18.07
N GLU A 84 9.74 13.74 -17.44
CA GLU A 84 10.12 13.79 -16.03
C GLU A 84 8.95 13.37 -15.12
N LEU A 85 7.75 13.92 -15.35
CA LEU A 85 6.54 13.56 -14.59
C LEU A 85 6.18 12.08 -14.75
N LYS A 86 6.42 11.50 -15.93
CA LYS A 86 6.22 10.07 -16.15
C LYS A 86 7.18 9.26 -15.28
N GLY A 87 8.46 9.62 -15.24
CA GLY A 87 9.45 8.98 -14.37
C GLY A 87 9.10 9.11 -12.88
N GLN A 88 8.67 10.28 -12.44
CA GLN A 88 8.22 10.50 -11.05
C GLN A 88 7.00 9.64 -10.70
N LYS A 89 6.04 9.49 -11.63
CA LYS A 89 4.88 8.63 -11.42
C LYS A 89 5.29 7.17 -11.23
N GLU A 90 6.18 6.65 -12.08
CA GLU A 90 6.70 5.28 -11.96
C GLU A 90 7.42 5.07 -10.61
N GLN A 91 8.21 6.06 -10.18
CA GLN A 91 8.89 6.01 -8.87
C GLN A 91 7.89 6.02 -7.70
N LEU A 92 6.83 6.82 -7.77
CA LEU A 92 5.78 6.86 -6.75
C LEU A 92 5.02 5.53 -6.65
N GLU A 93 4.76 4.86 -7.77
CA GLU A 93 4.13 3.54 -7.79
C GLU A 93 5.03 2.49 -7.11
N LEU A 94 6.34 2.49 -7.41
CA LEU A 94 7.30 1.63 -6.73
C LEU A 94 7.39 1.92 -5.22
N GLN A 95 7.43 3.19 -4.84
CA GLN A 95 7.44 3.59 -3.43
C GLN A 95 6.18 3.15 -2.69
N THR A 96 5.01 3.29 -3.33
CA THR A 96 3.73 2.85 -2.76
C THR A 96 3.75 1.34 -2.48
N ALA A 97 4.22 0.53 -3.44
CA ALA A 97 4.34 -0.92 -3.24
C ALA A 97 5.30 -1.29 -2.10
N VAL A 98 6.42 -0.57 -1.94
CA VAL A 98 7.35 -0.77 -0.82
C VAL A 98 6.70 -0.41 0.52
N LEU A 99 5.98 0.71 0.57
CA LEU A 99 5.29 1.16 1.79
C LEU A 99 4.18 0.20 2.22
N GLU A 100 3.40 -0.33 1.28
CA GLU A 100 2.37 -1.33 1.57
C GLU A 100 2.98 -2.60 2.19
N LYS A 101 4.09 -3.08 1.62
CA LYS A 101 4.82 -4.22 2.16
C LYS A 101 5.37 -3.93 3.57
N GLN A 102 5.96 -2.75 3.80
CA GLN A 102 6.46 -2.36 5.12
C GLN A 102 5.34 -2.25 6.16
N ASN A 103 4.20 -1.65 5.80
CA ASN A 103 3.04 -1.55 6.68
C ASN A 103 2.50 -2.93 7.07
N PHE A 104 2.44 -3.86 6.10
CA PHE A 104 2.13 -5.25 6.37
C PHE A 104 3.13 -5.89 7.33
N GLU A 105 4.43 -5.81 7.04
CA GLU A 105 5.50 -6.41 7.86
C GLU A 105 5.46 -5.90 9.30
N ASN A 106 5.31 -4.58 9.47
CA ASN A 106 5.19 -3.96 10.80
C ASN A 106 3.99 -4.53 11.58
N THR A 107 2.82 -4.60 10.95
CA THR A 107 1.60 -5.14 11.57
C THR A 107 1.76 -6.63 11.89
N PHE A 108 2.32 -7.40 10.95
CA PHE A 108 2.54 -8.84 11.10
C PHE A 108 3.48 -9.14 12.27
N PHE A 109 4.65 -8.49 12.34
CA PHE A 109 5.61 -8.72 13.41
C PHE A 109 5.14 -8.21 14.77
N GLN A 110 4.33 -7.15 14.80
CA GLN A 110 3.66 -6.71 16.04
C GLN A 110 2.67 -7.77 16.54
N LEU A 111 1.81 -8.31 15.68
CA LEU A 111 0.88 -9.37 16.07
C LEU A 111 1.62 -10.65 16.48
N LEU A 112 2.69 -11.03 15.79
CA LEU A 112 3.50 -12.19 16.15
C LEU A 112 4.16 -12.02 17.53
N ARG A 113 4.61 -10.80 17.84
CA ARG A 113 5.14 -10.47 19.17
C ARG A 113 4.07 -10.57 20.25
N LEU A 114 2.90 -9.94 20.04
CA LEU A 114 1.77 -10.03 20.95
C LEU A 114 1.33 -11.48 21.17
N HIS A 115 1.38 -12.33 20.15
CA HIS A 115 1.10 -13.75 20.29
C HIS A 115 2.11 -14.48 21.18
N ASN A 116 3.40 -14.16 21.06
CA ASN A 116 4.43 -14.69 21.94
C ASN A 116 4.31 -14.15 23.38
N GLU A 117 3.90 -12.89 23.56
CA GLU A 117 3.60 -12.32 24.88
C GLU A 117 2.41 -13.03 25.52
N ILE A 118 1.29 -13.19 24.79
CA ILE A 118 0.14 -14.00 25.24
C ILE A 118 0.59 -15.40 25.66
N THR A 119 1.47 -16.01 24.87
CA THR A 119 2.00 -17.35 25.18
C THR A 119 2.82 -17.33 26.47
N GLY A 120 3.66 -16.32 26.67
CA GLY A 120 4.49 -16.16 27.86
C GLY A 120 3.70 -15.85 29.14
N ASP A 121 2.56 -15.16 29.00
CA ASP A 121 1.70 -14.76 30.11
C ASP A 121 0.79 -15.90 30.62
N ILE A 122 0.68 -17.01 29.89
CA ILE A 122 -0.09 -18.17 30.34
C ILE A 122 0.64 -18.83 31.51
N ASP A 123 0.01 -18.87 32.67
CA ASP A 123 0.49 -19.61 33.83
C ASP A 123 -0.58 -20.54 34.41
N LEU A 124 -0.18 -21.77 34.72
CA LEU A 124 -1.04 -22.75 35.38
C LEU A 124 -0.59 -22.92 36.82
N ARG A 125 -1.46 -22.55 37.75
CA ARG A 125 -1.19 -22.64 39.20
C ARG A 125 -2.01 -23.75 39.85
N VAL A 126 -1.35 -24.55 40.68
CA VAL A 126 -2.00 -25.45 41.62
C VAL A 126 -1.67 -24.94 43.02
N SER A 127 -2.71 -24.66 43.82
CA SER A 127 -2.56 -24.14 45.20
C SER A 127 -1.68 -22.88 45.30
N GLY A 128 -1.71 -22.01 44.28
CA GLY A 128 -0.94 -20.77 44.22
C GLY A 128 0.50 -20.92 43.71
N THR A 129 1.03 -22.13 43.59
CA THR A 129 2.36 -22.40 43.01
C THR A 129 2.28 -22.62 41.49
N PRO A 130 3.12 -21.96 40.67
CA PRO A 130 3.18 -22.22 39.23
C PRO A 130 3.63 -23.66 38.99
N THR A 131 2.77 -24.44 38.34
CA THR A 131 3.07 -25.83 37.93
C THR A 131 3.60 -25.86 36.49
N ALA A 132 3.21 -24.90 35.67
CA ALA A 132 3.76 -24.63 34.35
C ALA A 132 3.62 -23.14 34.04
N VAL A 133 4.54 -22.60 33.23
CA VAL A 133 4.54 -21.20 32.79
C VAL A 133 4.87 -21.13 31.30
N GLY A 134 4.26 -20.18 30.61
CA GLY A 134 4.51 -19.93 29.21
C GLY A 134 4.14 -21.12 28.34
N ARG A 135 5.09 -21.53 27.51
CA ARG A 135 4.91 -22.61 26.53
C ARG A 135 4.79 -24.00 27.16
N ASP A 136 5.30 -24.20 28.38
CA ASP A 136 5.17 -25.48 29.10
C ASP A 136 3.71 -25.78 29.48
N CYS A 137 2.87 -24.76 29.58
CA CYS A 137 1.43 -24.92 29.83
C CYS A 137 0.73 -25.72 28.73
N PHE A 138 1.22 -25.68 27.49
CA PHE A 138 0.61 -26.42 26.37
C PHE A 138 0.77 -27.92 26.50
N GLN A 139 1.86 -28.41 27.10
CA GLN A 139 2.00 -29.82 27.43
C GLN A 139 0.94 -30.23 28.46
N VAL A 140 0.77 -29.43 29.52
CA VAL A 140 -0.23 -29.68 30.57
C VAL A 140 -1.66 -29.65 30.00
N PHE A 141 -1.96 -28.70 29.11
CA PHE A 141 -3.23 -28.64 28.40
C PHE A 141 -3.45 -29.88 27.52
N TYR A 142 -2.42 -30.31 26.79
CA TYR A 142 -2.51 -31.52 25.97
C TYR A 142 -2.76 -32.78 26.82
N ASP A 143 -2.07 -32.92 27.95
CA ASP A 143 -2.26 -34.05 28.87
C ASP A 143 -3.67 -34.06 29.46
N ARG A 144 -4.26 -32.88 29.75
CA ARG A 144 -5.65 -32.77 30.19
C ARG A 144 -6.62 -33.18 29.09
N LEU A 145 -6.41 -32.74 27.84
CA LEU A 145 -7.20 -33.20 26.70
C LEU A 145 -7.10 -34.72 26.50
N LYS A 146 -5.90 -35.29 26.63
CA LYS A 146 -5.65 -36.75 26.53
C LYS A 146 -6.37 -37.52 27.64
N LYS A 147 -6.41 -36.96 28.86
CA LYS A 147 -7.13 -37.53 29.98
C LYS A 147 -8.64 -37.50 29.76
N ASP A 148 -9.17 -36.41 29.22
CA ASP A 148 -10.58 -36.29 28.87
C ASP A 148 -10.98 -37.30 27.78
N TRP A 149 -10.14 -37.46 26.75
CA TRP A 149 -10.28 -38.51 25.73
C TRP A 149 -10.34 -39.92 26.35
N GLY A 150 -9.43 -40.22 27.29
CA GLY A 150 -9.37 -41.52 27.96
C GLY A 150 -10.54 -41.80 28.91
N ARG A 151 -11.22 -40.76 29.43
CA ARG A 151 -12.39 -40.86 30.32
C ARG A 151 -13.68 -40.98 29.54
N MET A 152 -13.83 -40.21 28.47
CA MET A 152 -15.01 -40.18 27.63
C MET A 152 -14.92 -41.26 26.55
N LYS A 153 -14.53 -42.49 26.89
CA LYS A 153 -14.35 -43.52 25.87
C LYS A 153 -15.64 -43.70 25.06
N PRO A 154 -15.55 -43.75 23.73
CA PRO A 154 -16.71 -43.92 22.88
C PRO A 154 -17.35 -45.27 23.18
N THR A 155 -18.69 -45.31 23.24
CA THR A 155 -19.48 -46.52 23.52
C THR A 155 -19.23 -47.65 22.51
N SER A 156 -18.63 -47.34 21.36
CA SER A 156 -18.19 -48.28 20.32
C SER A 156 -16.91 -47.81 19.64
N GLU A 157 -16.10 -48.73 19.15
CA GLU A 157 -14.84 -48.47 18.44
C GLU A 157 -15.02 -47.64 17.15
N LEU A 158 -16.20 -47.81 16.50
CA LEU A 158 -16.65 -47.03 15.34
C LEU A 158 -16.94 -45.56 15.69
N LEU A 159 -17.50 -45.29 16.87
CA LEU A 159 -17.78 -43.92 17.34
C LEU A 159 -16.50 -43.16 17.71
N GLY A 160 -15.45 -43.88 18.11
CA GLY A 160 -14.14 -43.27 18.36
C GLY A 160 -13.46 -42.70 17.12
N LYS A 161 -13.97 -43.01 15.94
CA LYS A 161 -13.53 -42.45 14.65
C LYS A 161 -14.36 -41.24 14.23
N SER A 162 -15.50 -41.01 14.87
CA SER A 162 -16.48 -40.06 14.37
C SER A 162 -16.04 -38.63 14.76
N PRO A 163 -16.10 -37.66 13.83
CA PRO A 163 -15.83 -36.25 14.12
C PRO A 163 -16.61 -35.73 15.33
N GLU A 164 -17.79 -36.28 15.58
CA GLU A 164 -18.67 -35.95 16.70
C GLU A 164 -18.04 -36.31 18.06
N HIS A 165 -17.28 -37.40 18.14
CA HIS A 165 -16.58 -37.77 19.39
C HIS A 165 -15.41 -36.81 19.68
N ILE A 166 -14.63 -36.47 18.65
CA ILE A 166 -13.54 -35.47 18.73
C ILE A 166 -14.11 -34.12 19.18
N GLU A 167 -15.20 -33.68 18.55
CA GLU A 167 -15.93 -32.47 18.94
C GLU A 167 -16.31 -32.49 20.42
N THR A 168 -16.96 -33.58 20.86
CA THR A 168 -17.45 -33.70 22.24
C THR A 168 -16.32 -33.59 23.27
N VAL A 169 -15.21 -34.31 23.05
CA VAL A 169 -14.06 -34.28 23.95
C VAL A 169 -13.38 -32.93 23.93
N TYR A 170 -13.15 -32.35 22.74
CA TYR A 170 -12.48 -31.07 22.62
C TYR A 170 -13.30 -29.94 23.25
N ILE A 171 -14.62 -29.92 23.06
CA ILE A 171 -15.49 -28.90 23.66
C ILE A 171 -15.52 -29.01 25.19
N HIS A 172 -15.49 -30.22 25.75
CA HIS A 172 -15.36 -30.40 27.20
C HIS A 172 -14.05 -29.79 27.72
N PHE A 173 -12.93 -30.14 27.10
CA PHE A 173 -11.61 -29.57 27.41
C PHE A 173 -11.61 -28.04 27.25
N TYR A 174 -12.13 -27.53 26.13
CA TYR A 174 -12.15 -26.11 25.80
C TYR A 174 -12.93 -25.31 26.84
N LYS A 175 -14.10 -25.78 27.28
CA LYS A 175 -14.90 -25.10 28.32
C LYS A 175 -14.13 -24.91 29.64
N ALA A 176 -13.25 -25.84 29.98
CA ALA A 176 -12.43 -25.75 31.20
C ALA A 176 -11.21 -24.82 31.05
N HIS A 177 -10.76 -24.54 29.82
CA HIS A 177 -9.50 -23.84 29.52
C HIS A 177 -9.65 -22.72 28.49
N GLN A 178 -10.88 -22.22 28.31
CA GLN A 178 -11.22 -21.27 27.24
C GLN A 178 -10.49 -19.94 27.37
N ALA A 179 -10.23 -19.49 28.61
CA ALA A 179 -9.61 -18.19 28.86
C ALA A 179 -8.22 -18.11 28.22
N GLU A 180 -7.41 -19.15 28.38
CA GLU A 180 -6.05 -19.22 27.86
C GLU A 180 -6.04 -19.76 26.42
N VAL A 181 -6.63 -20.94 26.21
CA VAL A 181 -6.56 -21.66 24.92
C VAL A 181 -7.35 -20.94 23.82
N GLY A 182 -8.53 -20.41 24.17
CA GLY A 182 -9.35 -19.66 23.23
C GLY A 182 -8.73 -18.33 22.84
N HIS A 183 -8.08 -17.63 23.78
CA HIS A 183 -7.37 -16.39 23.49
C HIS A 183 -6.15 -16.65 22.59
N TYR A 184 -5.37 -17.68 22.91
CA TYR A 184 -4.21 -18.11 22.13
C TYR A 184 -4.59 -18.43 20.66
N PHE A 185 -5.58 -19.30 20.43
CA PHE A 185 -5.94 -19.68 19.06
C PHE A 185 -6.60 -18.56 18.27
N ARG A 186 -7.34 -17.64 18.91
CA ARG A 186 -7.86 -16.45 18.23
C ARG A 186 -6.73 -15.54 17.75
N SER A 187 -5.70 -15.36 18.57
CA SER A 187 -4.51 -14.60 18.20
C SER A 187 -3.79 -15.25 17.01
N LEU A 188 -3.53 -16.56 17.09
CA LEU A 188 -2.87 -17.30 16.01
C LEU A 188 -3.67 -17.26 14.70
N TYR A 189 -4.99 -17.47 14.78
CA TYR A 189 -5.91 -17.36 13.64
C TYR A 189 -5.82 -15.97 13.00
N ASN A 190 -5.82 -14.90 13.80
CA ASN A 190 -5.77 -13.53 13.26
C ASN A 190 -4.45 -13.24 12.53
N ILE A 191 -3.32 -13.79 12.99
CA ILE A 191 -2.03 -13.65 12.28
C ILE A 191 -2.10 -14.36 10.93
N ILE A 192 -2.57 -15.60 10.89
CA ILE A 192 -2.67 -16.36 9.63
C ILE A 192 -3.70 -15.73 8.70
N LYS A 193 -4.82 -15.23 9.25
CA LYS A 193 -5.84 -14.49 8.49
C LYS A 193 -5.26 -13.22 7.88
N LEU A 194 -4.43 -12.47 8.61
CA LEU A 194 -3.75 -11.28 8.08
C LEU A 194 -2.89 -11.66 6.86
N VAL A 195 -2.07 -12.71 6.98
CA VAL A 195 -1.29 -13.24 5.85
C VAL A 195 -2.20 -13.63 4.67
N ASP A 196 -3.35 -14.23 4.96
CA ASP A 196 -4.28 -14.72 3.93
C ASP A 196 -4.96 -13.60 3.14
N VAL A 197 -5.37 -12.51 3.80
CA VAL A 197 -6.09 -11.41 3.15
C VAL A 197 -5.19 -10.40 2.47
N SER A 198 -3.92 -10.29 2.87
CA SER A 198 -2.98 -9.31 2.30
C SER A 198 -2.57 -9.67 0.86
N THR A 199 -2.33 -8.66 0.03
CA THR A 199 -1.86 -8.79 -1.36
C THR A 199 -0.43 -8.25 -1.49
N GLY A 200 0.28 -8.61 -2.56
CA GLY A 200 1.62 -8.09 -2.82
C GLY A 200 2.73 -8.63 -1.89
N ILE A 201 2.44 -9.67 -1.10
CA ILE A 201 3.38 -10.28 -0.15
C ILE A 201 3.66 -11.75 -0.48
N ASP A 202 4.79 -12.26 -0.01
CA ASP A 202 5.07 -13.69 0.00
C ASP A 202 4.36 -14.38 1.17
N LYS A 203 3.11 -14.82 0.93
CA LYS A 203 2.28 -15.46 1.96
C LYS A 203 2.93 -16.71 2.56
N ARG A 204 3.65 -17.50 1.74
CA ARG A 204 4.32 -18.72 2.20
C ARG A 204 5.47 -18.41 3.13
N LEU A 205 6.26 -17.38 2.83
CA LEU A 205 7.31 -16.90 3.72
C LEU A 205 6.73 -16.58 5.10
N TYR A 206 5.70 -15.74 5.16
CA TYR A 206 5.12 -15.31 6.43
C TYR A 206 4.42 -16.43 7.19
N SER A 207 3.68 -17.32 6.50
CA SER A 207 3.06 -18.46 7.17
C SER A 207 4.10 -19.45 7.72
N ASN A 208 5.24 -19.63 7.03
CA ASN A 208 6.35 -20.43 7.53
C ASN A 208 7.00 -19.81 8.77
N LEU A 209 7.12 -18.48 8.83
CA LEU A 209 7.61 -17.80 10.03
C LEU A 209 6.70 -18.06 11.24
N VAL A 210 5.37 -18.00 11.05
CA VAL A 210 4.41 -18.34 12.12
C VAL A 210 4.55 -19.79 12.54
N ARG A 211 4.58 -20.72 11.58
CA ARG A 211 4.72 -22.16 11.84
C ARG A 211 5.99 -22.47 12.64
N ALA A 212 7.09 -21.81 12.35
CA ALA A 212 8.36 -21.99 13.05
C ALA A 212 8.33 -21.55 14.52
N GLN A 213 7.33 -20.78 14.96
CA GLN A 213 7.15 -20.40 16.36
C GLN A 213 6.33 -21.41 17.18
N LEU A 214 5.63 -22.35 16.53
CA LEU A 214 4.73 -23.28 17.18
C LEU A 214 5.49 -24.51 17.69
N SER A 215 5.30 -24.84 18.97
CA SER A 215 5.78 -26.10 19.56
C SER A 215 4.92 -27.29 19.14
N SER A 216 5.48 -28.49 19.37
CA SER A 216 4.80 -29.78 19.21
C SER A 216 3.42 -29.81 19.87
N TYR A 217 3.31 -29.36 21.12
CA TYR A 217 2.04 -29.38 21.86
C TYR A 217 1.05 -28.30 21.40
N GLU A 218 1.54 -27.14 20.97
CA GLU A 218 0.69 -26.12 20.32
C GLU A 218 0.11 -26.66 19.01
N LEU A 219 0.91 -27.37 18.20
CA LEU A 219 0.45 -28.01 16.95
C LEU A 219 -0.60 -29.10 17.21
N LEU A 220 -0.39 -29.95 18.23
CA LEU A 220 -1.36 -30.98 18.62
C LEU A 220 -2.68 -30.38 19.10
N LEU A 221 -2.63 -29.33 19.92
CA LEU A 221 -3.84 -28.64 20.37
C LEU A 221 -4.54 -27.89 19.22
N LEU A 222 -3.77 -27.29 18.31
CA LEU A 222 -4.28 -26.64 17.10
C LEU A 222 -5.01 -27.64 16.20
N PHE A 223 -4.41 -28.83 16.03
CA PHE A 223 -4.98 -29.94 15.27
C PHE A 223 -6.39 -30.30 15.77
N TYR A 224 -6.56 -30.49 17.08
CA TYR A 224 -7.88 -30.82 17.62
C TYR A 224 -8.83 -29.61 17.68
N ASN A 225 -8.31 -28.40 17.88
CA ASN A 225 -9.10 -27.17 17.79
C ASN A 225 -9.78 -27.04 16.42
N CYS A 226 -9.02 -27.27 15.35
CA CYS A 226 -9.50 -27.14 13.99
C CYS A 226 -10.34 -28.33 13.51
N LEU A 227 -10.38 -29.44 14.25
CA LEU A 227 -11.38 -30.51 14.04
C LEU A 227 -12.68 -30.26 14.80
N SER A 228 -12.71 -29.26 15.68
CA SER A 228 -13.90 -28.89 16.44
C SER A 228 -14.62 -27.66 15.86
N SER A 229 -15.83 -27.38 16.34
CA SER A 229 -16.59 -26.17 16.00
C SER A 229 -15.84 -24.87 16.33
N MET A 230 -14.81 -24.91 17.18
CA MET A 230 -13.99 -23.73 17.50
C MET A 230 -13.08 -23.28 16.35
N GLY A 231 -12.69 -24.19 15.45
CA GLY A 231 -11.73 -23.90 14.38
C GLY A 231 -12.09 -24.46 13.00
N ALA A 232 -13.02 -25.40 12.91
CA ALA A 232 -13.33 -26.15 11.68
C ALA A 232 -13.81 -25.27 10.52
N GLU A 233 -14.62 -24.24 10.79
CA GLU A 233 -15.18 -23.40 9.72
C GLU A 233 -14.14 -22.43 9.15
N LYS A 234 -13.37 -21.76 10.02
CA LYS A 234 -12.55 -20.60 9.64
C LYS A 234 -11.05 -20.88 9.65
N PHE A 235 -10.56 -21.65 10.61
CA PHE A 235 -9.12 -21.83 10.80
C PHE A 235 -8.61 -23.09 10.09
N LYS A 236 -9.37 -24.18 10.10
CA LYS A 236 -9.03 -25.41 9.36
C LYS A 236 -8.67 -25.15 7.88
N PRO A 237 -9.44 -24.37 7.10
CA PRO A 237 -9.05 -24.10 5.71
C PRO A 237 -7.70 -23.39 5.58
N LEU A 238 -7.36 -22.51 6.54
CA LEU A 238 -6.10 -21.78 6.53
C LEU A 238 -4.91 -22.69 6.89
N ILE A 239 -5.07 -23.57 7.88
CA ILE A 239 -3.99 -24.49 8.26
C ILE A 239 -3.70 -25.49 7.13
N GLU A 240 -4.73 -25.91 6.39
CA GLU A 240 -4.61 -26.76 5.20
C GLU A 240 -3.98 -26.01 4.01
N LYS A 241 -4.31 -24.73 3.83
CA LYS A 241 -3.76 -23.87 2.76
C LYS A 241 -2.28 -23.55 2.96
N TYR A 242 -1.86 -23.33 4.21
CA TYR A 242 -0.52 -22.86 4.57
C TYR A 242 0.40 -23.94 5.15
N ALA A 243 -0.02 -25.20 5.08
CA ALA A 243 0.74 -26.36 5.56
C ALA A 243 1.24 -26.21 7.02
N LEU A 244 0.39 -25.68 7.90
CA LEU A 244 0.77 -25.41 9.29
C LEU A 244 1.09 -26.68 10.09
N LEU A 245 0.55 -27.84 9.67
CA LEU A 245 0.74 -29.13 10.32
C LEU A 245 1.94 -29.92 9.78
N LYS A 246 2.77 -29.33 8.91
CA LYS A 246 3.94 -30.00 8.31
C LYS A 246 4.91 -30.66 9.30
N THR A 247 5.01 -30.13 10.51
CA THR A 247 5.88 -30.65 11.58
C THR A 247 5.08 -31.19 12.77
N LEU A 248 3.83 -31.61 12.53
CA LEU A 248 2.99 -32.24 13.54
C LEU A 248 3.63 -33.57 13.97
N PRO A 249 3.79 -33.83 15.28
CA PRO A 249 4.31 -35.09 15.76
C PRO A 249 3.17 -36.13 15.84
N GLU A 250 2.92 -36.79 14.72
CA GLU A 250 1.77 -37.70 14.51
C GLU A 250 1.69 -38.83 15.55
N GLU A 251 2.83 -39.28 16.08
CA GLU A 251 2.91 -40.32 17.11
C GLU A 251 2.25 -39.93 18.45
N TYR A 252 2.00 -38.63 18.66
CA TYR A 252 1.32 -38.15 19.86
C TYR A 252 -0.19 -38.00 19.69
N LEU A 253 -0.75 -38.17 18.49
CA LEU A 253 -2.19 -38.07 18.26
C LEU A 253 -2.96 -39.08 19.14
N MET A 254 -4.19 -38.72 19.52
CA MET A 254 -5.08 -39.62 20.29
C MET A 254 -5.33 -40.95 19.57
N ARG A 255 -5.31 -40.90 18.23
CA ARG A 255 -5.36 -42.03 17.30
C ARG A 255 -4.60 -41.64 16.04
N GLU A 256 -3.79 -42.53 15.50
CA GLU A 256 -2.97 -42.30 14.30
C GLU A 256 -3.85 -41.95 13.09
N GLU A 257 -5.02 -42.58 12.98
CA GLU A 257 -5.94 -42.35 11.86
C GLU A 257 -6.54 -40.94 11.84
N HIS A 258 -6.44 -40.18 12.94
CA HIS A 258 -6.94 -38.79 12.92
C HIS A 258 -6.19 -37.93 11.92
N ALA A 259 -4.93 -38.24 11.60
CA ALA A 259 -4.16 -37.50 10.60
C ALA A 259 -4.89 -37.42 9.24
N SER A 260 -5.71 -38.42 8.89
CA SER A 260 -6.49 -38.45 7.65
C SER A 260 -7.71 -37.51 7.64
N LEU A 261 -8.02 -36.86 8.76
CA LEU A 261 -9.11 -35.88 8.86
C LEU A 261 -8.74 -34.51 8.26
N TYR A 262 -7.48 -34.35 7.86
CA TYR A 262 -6.96 -33.18 7.15
C TYR A 262 -6.57 -33.52 5.72
N GLN A 263 -6.67 -32.52 4.84
CA GLN A 263 -6.11 -32.63 3.49
C GLN A 263 -4.59 -32.78 3.54
N SER A 264 -4.02 -33.51 2.58
CA SER A 264 -2.55 -33.71 2.48
C SER A 264 -1.75 -32.39 2.37
N SER A 265 -2.37 -31.30 1.89
CA SER A 265 -1.76 -29.98 1.82
C SER A 265 -1.45 -29.39 3.20
N ALA A 266 -2.14 -29.82 4.26
CA ALA A 266 -1.84 -29.40 5.63
C ALA A 266 -0.42 -29.79 6.09
N TYR A 267 0.17 -30.79 5.44
CA TYR A 267 1.43 -31.40 5.83
C TYR A 267 2.59 -31.13 4.86
N ARG A 268 2.38 -30.43 3.73
CA ARG A 268 3.36 -30.34 2.62
C ARG A 268 3.88 -28.93 2.33
#